data_AF-A0AAU4K4P9-F1
#
_entry.id   AF-A0AAU4K4P9-F1
#
_cell.length_a   1.000
_cell.length_b   1.000
_cell.length_c   1.000
_cell.angle_alpha   90.00
_cell.angle_beta   90.00
_cell.angle_gamma   90.00
#
_symmetry.space_group_name_H-M   'P 1'
#
loop_
_entity.id
_entity.type
_entity.pdbx_description
1 polymer ?
#
loop_
_entity_poly.entity_id
_entity_poly.type
_entity_poly.pdbx_seq_one_letter_code
_entity_poly.pdbx_strand_id
1 'polypeptide(L)'
;MAPALVGLDLLTEEDLDRAHKLHDQAREYLTLSRNSEQAVARKVAELADKLAADPKTTPEKVVGATTGIPDARAVTSIAETLERSLNRQAQAIVLARVGEAVGRLNARLAEIADETESVASDLSNITTPQQAIDAGAVDQWRRAQALIAEYKDIASVVYELRELRTIPRPRSSESGPHWRFLRDEDQTSWLPQDATAWQKHVRDMQRRPWVPASEDEAKAVLDQWNREAVSA
;
A
#
# COMPACT_ATOMS: atom_id res chain seq x y z
N MET A 1 -1.81 5.05 -2.36
CA MET A 1 -1.28 3.92 -3.15
C MET A 1 -1.56 4.03 -4.64
N ALA A 2 -2.82 3.92 -5.09
CA ALA A 2 -3.16 3.81 -6.51
C ALA A 2 -2.60 4.90 -7.45
N PRO A 3 -2.66 6.21 -7.12
CA PRO A 3 -2.12 7.26 -7.98
C PRO A 3 -0.59 7.22 -8.08
N ALA A 4 0.09 6.88 -6.98
CA ALA A 4 1.55 6.78 -6.93
C ALA A 4 2.08 5.56 -7.71
N LEU A 5 1.36 4.43 -7.67
CA LEU A 5 1.71 3.25 -8.47
C LEU A 5 1.52 3.49 -9.97
N VAL A 6 0.46 4.21 -10.36
CA VAL A 6 0.24 4.62 -11.76
C VAL A 6 1.27 5.65 -12.21
N GLY A 7 1.59 6.64 -11.36
CA GLY A 7 2.62 7.65 -11.65
C GLY A 7 4.03 7.09 -11.81
N LEU A 8 4.32 5.94 -11.21
CA LEU A 8 5.58 5.19 -11.37
C LEU A 8 5.53 4.15 -12.51
N ASP A 9 4.43 4.09 -13.26
CA ASP A 9 4.14 3.11 -14.32
C ASP A 9 4.27 1.63 -13.83
N LEU A 10 4.08 1.43 -12.52
CA LEU A 10 4.04 0.12 -11.88
C LEU A 10 2.71 -0.57 -12.11
N LEU A 11 1.67 0.22 -12.36
CA LEU A 11 0.35 -0.23 -12.78
C LEU A 11 -0.15 0.64 -13.92
N THR A 12 -0.79 0.00 -14.89
CA THR A 12 -1.63 0.75 -15.83
C THR A 12 -2.94 1.16 -15.15
N GLU A 13 -3.61 2.18 -15.67
CA GLU A 13 -4.97 2.52 -15.22
C GLU A 13 -5.92 1.32 -15.36
N GLU A 14 -5.75 0.51 -16.40
CA GLU A 14 -6.53 -0.71 -16.63
C GLU A 14 -6.29 -1.78 -15.56
N ASP A 15 -5.03 -1.99 -15.15
CA ASP A 15 -4.67 -2.92 -14.07
C ASP A 15 -5.28 -2.48 -12.73
N LEU A 16 -5.24 -1.17 -12.47
CA LEU A 16 -5.83 -0.58 -11.28
C LEU A 16 -7.35 -0.76 -11.26
N ASP A 17 -8.03 -0.48 -12.38
CA ASP A 17 -9.47 -0.66 -12.53
C ASP A 17 -9.86 -2.12 -12.33
N ARG A 18 -9.06 -3.05 -12.86
CA ARG A 18 -9.29 -4.49 -12.71
C ARG A 18 -9.10 -4.94 -11.26
N ALA A 19 -8.07 -4.44 -10.57
CA ALA A 19 -7.84 -4.74 -9.16
C ALA A 19 -8.98 -4.20 -8.27
N HIS A 20 -9.47 -2.99 -8.54
CA HIS A 20 -10.64 -2.44 -7.84
C HIS A 20 -11.90 -3.28 -8.05
N LYS A 21 -12.20 -3.66 -9.30
CA LYS A 21 -13.37 -4.52 -9.59
C LYS A 21 -13.31 -5.85 -8.82
N LEU A 22 -12.15 -6.48 -8.74
CA LEU A 22 -11.97 -7.73 -7.97
C LEU A 22 -12.15 -7.50 -6.46
N HIS A 23 -11.66 -6.38 -5.93
CA HIS A 23 -11.84 -6.04 -4.52
C HIS A 23 -13.30 -5.73 -4.18
N ASP A 24 -14.00 -4.99 -5.05
CA ASP A 24 -15.42 -4.69 -4.88
C ASP A 24 -16.26 -5.97 -4.91
N GLN A 25 -15.98 -6.88 -5.86
CA GLN A 25 -16.59 -8.21 -5.88
C GLN A 25 -16.32 -9.01 -4.59
N ALA A 26 -15.10 -8.93 -4.04
CA ALA A 26 -14.78 -9.58 -2.77
C ALA A 26 -15.63 -9.03 -1.60
N ARG A 27 -15.89 -7.72 -1.57
CA ARG A 27 -16.75 -7.07 -0.57
C ARG A 27 -18.22 -7.46 -0.72
N GLU A 28 -18.69 -7.64 -1.95
CA GLU A 28 -20.04 -8.15 -2.22
C GLU A 28 -20.23 -9.56 -1.65
N TYR A 29 -19.25 -10.46 -1.82
CA TYR A 29 -19.31 -11.81 -1.23
C TYR A 29 -19.32 -11.79 0.30
N LEU A 30 -18.54 -10.89 0.93
CA LEU A 30 -18.59 -10.68 2.39
C LEU A 30 -19.96 -10.19 2.87
N THR A 31 -20.62 -9.34 2.08
CA THR A 31 -21.97 -8.86 2.37
C THR A 31 -23.00 -9.98 2.23
N LEU A 32 -22.87 -10.81 1.19
CA LEU A 32 -23.69 -12.01 1.00
C LEU A 32 -23.52 -13.00 2.16
N SER A 33 -22.30 -13.22 2.63
CA SER A 33 -22.01 -14.04 3.82
C SER A 33 -22.77 -13.55 5.05
N ARG A 34 -22.68 -12.26 5.37
CA ARG A 34 -23.38 -11.65 6.52
C ARG A 34 -24.91 -11.75 6.42
N ASN A 35 -25.44 -11.73 5.21
CA ASN A 35 -26.87 -11.81 4.95
C ASN A 35 -27.38 -13.25 4.78
N SER A 36 -26.48 -14.25 4.71
CA SER A 36 -26.83 -15.64 4.40
C SER A 36 -27.71 -16.27 5.48
N GLU A 37 -27.41 -16.04 6.75
CA GLU A 37 -28.20 -16.54 7.88
C GLU A 37 -29.64 -15.99 7.85
N GLN A 38 -29.80 -14.70 7.55
CA GLN A 38 -31.12 -14.07 7.41
C GLN A 38 -31.87 -14.61 6.18
N ALA A 39 -31.19 -14.83 5.06
CA ALA A 39 -31.79 -15.39 3.86
C ALA A 39 -32.26 -16.84 4.06
N VAL A 40 -31.45 -17.66 4.74
CA VAL A 40 -31.82 -19.03 5.13
C VAL A 40 -33.00 -19.01 6.09
N ALA A 41 -32.98 -18.17 7.12
CA ALA A 41 -34.10 -18.04 8.06
C ALA A 41 -35.41 -17.62 7.38
N ARG A 42 -35.37 -16.66 6.44
CA ARG A 42 -36.55 -16.26 5.65
C ARG A 42 -37.08 -17.42 4.82
N LYS A 43 -36.19 -18.16 4.14
CA LYS A 43 -36.60 -19.31 3.31
C LYS A 43 -37.18 -20.46 4.14
N VAL A 44 -36.64 -20.70 5.34
CA VAL A 44 -37.21 -21.64 6.32
C VAL A 44 -38.62 -21.20 6.73
N ALA A 45 -38.81 -19.92 7.07
CA ALA A 45 -40.12 -19.38 7.45
C ALA A 45 -41.14 -19.50 6.30
N GLU A 46 -40.77 -19.12 5.08
CA GLU A 46 -41.63 -19.25 3.89
C GLU A 46 -42.03 -20.70 3.60
N LEU A 47 -41.11 -21.65 3.78
CA LEU A 47 -41.40 -23.09 3.61
C LEU A 47 -42.29 -23.61 4.74
N ALA A 48 -42.06 -23.17 5.98
CA ALA A 48 -42.90 -23.52 7.12
C ALA A 48 -44.33 -23.01 6.92
N ASP A 49 -44.51 -21.77 6.47
CA ASP A 49 -45.83 -21.18 6.18
C ASP A 49 -46.56 -21.95 5.06
N LYS A 50 -45.85 -22.32 3.98
CA LYS A 50 -46.42 -23.12 2.89
C LYS A 50 -46.84 -24.51 3.34
N LEU A 51 -46.03 -25.17 4.16
CA LEU A 51 -46.33 -26.50 4.69
C LEU A 51 -47.49 -26.45 5.71
N ALA A 52 -47.56 -25.40 6.53
CA ALA A 52 -48.65 -25.18 7.46
C ALA A 52 -49.99 -24.93 6.75
N ALA A 53 -49.95 -24.29 5.56
CA ALA A 53 -51.12 -24.04 4.74
C ALA A 53 -51.58 -25.26 3.89
N ASP A 54 -50.74 -26.30 3.70
CA ASP A 54 -51.10 -27.53 2.98
C ASP A 54 -51.74 -28.56 3.94
N PRO A 55 -53.05 -28.84 3.85
CA PRO A 55 -53.72 -29.83 4.70
C PRO A 55 -53.27 -31.27 4.44
N LYS A 56 -52.49 -31.51 3.38
CA LYS A 56 -51.87 -32.81 3.05
C LYS A 56 -50.38 -32.87 3.40
N THR A 57 -49.90 -32.01 4.30
CA THR A 57 -48.51 -32.06 4.78
C THR A 57 -48.26 -33.35 5.55
N THR A 58 -47.19 -34.06 5.19
CA THR A 58 -46.73 -35.28 5.86
C THR A 58 -45.30 -35.09 6.37
N PRO A 59 -44.81 -35.88 7.34
CA PRO A 59 -43.42 -35.81 7.80
C PRO A 59 -42.40 -35.92 6.66
N GLU A 60 -42.65 -36.77 5.67
CA GLU A 60 -41.78 -36.96 4.50
C GLU A 60 -41.72 -35.71 3.62
N LYS A 61 -42.85 -34.99 3.47
CA LYS A 61 -42.87 -33.69 2.77
C LYS A 61 -42.06 -32.62 3.51
N VAL A 62 -42.10 -32.63 4.84
CA VAL A 62 -41.30 -31.71 5.68
C VAL A 62 -39.81 -31.99 5.49
N VAL A 63 -39.40 -33.26 5.59
CA VAL A 63 -38.01 -33.66 5.37
C VAL A 63 -37.57 -33.32 3.94
N GLY A 64 -38.39 -33.62 2.93
CA GLY A 64 -38.12 -33.27 1.54
C GLY A 64 -37.93 -31.76 1.32
N ALA A 65 -38.74 -30.92 1.96
CA ALA A 65 -38.63 -29.47 1.85
C ALA A 65 -37.32 -28.90 2.43
N THR A 66 -36.74 -29.56 3.44
CA THR A 66 -35.46 -29.12 4.04
C THR A 66 -34.24 -29.35 3.14
N THR A 67 -34.32 -30.28 2.18
CA THR A 67 -33.19 -30.58 1.26
C THR A 67 -32.82 -29.42 0.33
N GLY A 68 -33.74 -28.47 0.10
CA GLY A 68 -33.51 -27.28 -0.71
C GLY A 68 -33.05 -26.04 0.07
N ILE A 69 -32.80 -26.19 1.38
CA ILE A 69 -32.36 -25.10 2.25
C ILE A 69 -30.83 -25.15 2.33
N PRO A 70 -30.11 -24.17 1.75
CA PRO A 70 -28.67 -24.15 1.82
C PRO A 70 -28.22 -23.96 3.27
N ASP A 71 -27.14 -24.66 3.66
CA ASP A 71 -26.49 -24.44 4.95
C ASP A 71 -25.82 -23.05 4.93
N ALA A 72 -26.26 -22.15 5.80
CA ALA A 72 -25.70 -20.81 5.93
C ALA A 72 -24.17 -20.85 6.18
N ARG A 73 -23.68 -21.85 6.93
CA ARG A 73 -22.23 -22.00 7.18
C ARG A 73 -21.47 -22.37 5.91
N ALA A 74 -22.06 -23.21 5.05
CA ALA A 74 -21.47 -23.54 3.76
C ALA A 74 -21.43 -22.32 2.83
N VAL A 75 -22.50 -21.51 2.81
CA VAL A 75 -22.54 -20.24 2.05
C VAL A 75 -21.47 -19.27 2.54
N THR A 76 -21.36 -19.08 3.85
CA THR A 76 -20.31 -18.24 4.48
C THR A 76 -18.91 -18.74 4.12
N SER A 77 -18.65 -20.04 4.22
CA SER A 77 -17.33 -20.61 3.91
C SER A 77 -16.94 -20.42 2.44
N ILE A 78 -17.87 -20.59 1.51
CA ILE A 78 -17.65 -20.34 0.08
C ILE A 78 -17.37 -18.85 -0.16
N ALA A 79 -18.18 -17.96 0.42
CA ALA A 79 -18.02 -16.51 0.28
C ALA A 79 -16.66 -16.02 0.82
N GLU A 80 -16.23 -16.48 2.00
CA GLU A 80 -14.91 -16.18 2.56
C GLU A 80 -13.76 -16.75 1.73
N THR A 81 -13.97 -17.89 1.06
CA THR A 81 -12.96 -18.48 0.17
C THR A 81 -12.85 -17.68 -1.13
N LEU A 82 -13.97 -17.23 -1.69
CA LEU A 82 -14.02 -16.35 -2.85
C LEU A 82 -13.40 -14.98 -2.54
N GLU A 83 -13.74 -14.39 -1.40
CA GLU A 83 -13.15 -13.13 -0.91
C GLU A 83 -11.63 -13.23 -0.87
N ARG A 84 -11.08 -14.26 -0.21
CA ARG A 84 -9.63 -14.48 -0.13
C ARG A 84 -9.00 -14.70 -1.51
N SER A 85 -9.68 -15.44 -2.38
CA SER A 85 -9.19 -15.71 -3.74
C SER A 85 -9.14 -14.45 -4.60
N LEU A 86 -10.21 -13.64 -4.58
CA LEU A 86 -10.30 -12.40 -5.34
C LEU A 86 -9.32 -11.35 -4.82
N ASN A 87 -9.16 -11.23 -3.50
CA ASN A 87 -8.15 -10.34 -2.92
C ASN A 87 -6.73 -10.78 -3.30
N ARG A 88 -6.43 -12.09 -3.34
CA ARG A 88 -5.14 -12.58 -3.87
C ARG A 88 -4.94 -12.24 -5.35
N GLN A 89 -5.99 -12.34 -6.17
CA GLN A 89 -5.91 -12.00 -7.60
C GLN A 89 -5.71 -10.49 -7.80
N ALA A 90 -6.42 -9.65 -7.05
CA ALA A 90 -6.23 -8.19 -7.07
C ALA A 90 -4.80 -7.83 -6.65
N GLN A 91 -4.30 -8.45 -5.56
CA GLN A 91 -2.91 -8.30 -5.15
C GLN A 91 -1.93 -8.78 -6.23
N ALA A 92 -2.18 -9.92 -6.88
CA ALA A 92 -1.30 -10.42 -7.93
C ALA A 92 -1.21 -9.47 -9.12
N ILE A 93 -2.30 -8.77 -9.48
CA ILE A 93 -2.29 -7.73 -10.53
C ILE A 93 -1.47 -6.53 -10.08
N VAL A 94 -1.74 -6.01 -8.88
CA VAL A 94 -1.00 -4.89 -8.28
C VAL A 94 0.50 -5.18 -8.18
N LEU A 95 0.84 -6.45 -7.95
CA LEU A 95 2.20 -6.89 -7.66
C LEU A 95 2.90 -7.58 -8.85
N ALA A 96 2.24 -7.69 -10.00
CA ALA A 96 2.77 -8.41 -11.17
C ALA A 96 4.11 -7.84 -11.66
N ARG A 97 4.31 -6.52 -11.48
CA ARG A 97 5.53 -5.80 -11.88
C ARG A 97 6.48 -5.50 -10.72
N VAL A 98 6.31 -6.13 -9.55
CA VAL A 98 7.19 -5.87 -8.38
C VAL A 98 8.67 -6.08 -8.68
N GLY A 99 9.01 -7.05 -9.53
CA GLY A 99 10.39 -7.27 -9.97
C GLY A 99 11.00 -6.05 -10.70
N GLU A 100 10.19 -5.28 -11.42
CA GLU A 100 10.58 -4.01 -12.04
C GLU A 100 10.38 -2.81 -11.11
N ALA A 101 9.53 -2.96 -10.08
CA ALA A 101 9.18 -1.88 -9.18
C ALA A 101 10.36 -1.34 -8.40
N VAL A 102 11.25 -2.21 -7.93
CA VAL A 102 12.45 -1.77 -7.21
C VAL A 102 13.35 -0.91 -8.11
N GLY A 103 13.56 -1.32 -9.36
CA GLY A 103 14.36 -0.57 -10.32
C GLY A 103 13.76 0.81 -10.60
N ARG A 104 12.45 0.89 -10.83
CA ARG A 104 11.73 2.15 -11.10
C ARG A 104 11.66 3.06 -9.87
N LEU A 105 11.43 2.50 -8.68
CA LEU A 105 11.47 3.24 -7.41
C LEU A 105 12.85 3.86 -7.18
N ASN A 106 13.92 3.08 -7.38
CA ASN A 106 15.29 3.58 -7.24
C ASN A 106 15.66 4.63 -8.29
N ALA A 107 15.25 4.44 -9.55
CA ALA A 107 15.45 5.44 -10.60
C ALA A 107 14.76 6.76 -10.22
N ARG A 108 13.50 6.69 -9.75
CA ARG A 108 12.77 7.90 -9.36
C ARG A 108 13.33 8.56 -8.11
N LEU A 109 13.78 7.79 -7.12
CA LEU A 109 14.47 8.32 -5.94
C LEU A 109 15.78 9.02 -6.30
N ALA A 110 16.53 8.48 -7.27
CA ALA A 110 17.75 9.12 -7.78
C ALA A 110 17.42 10.45 -8.48
N GLU A 111 16.41 10.47 -9.35
CA GLU A 111 15.94 11.70 -10.02
C GLU A 111 15.51 12.78 -9.02
N ILE A 112 14.71 12.40 -8.00
CA ILE A 112 14.30 13.33 -6.94
C ILE A 112 15.51 13.84 -6.17
N ALA A 113 16.50 12.99 -5.89
CA ALA A 113 17.70 13.41 -5.17
C ALA A 113 18.53 14.41 -5.98
N ASP A 114 18.77 14.12 -7.26
CA ASP A 114 19.50 15.01 -8.18
C ASP A 114 18.79 16.35 -8.35
N GLU A 115 17.47 16.32 -8.50
CA GLU A 115 16.68 17.55 -8.66
C GLU A 115 16.59 18.34 -7.35
N THR A 116 16.54 17.66 -6.21
CA THR A 116 16.59 18.31 -4.89
C THR A 116 17.93 19.03 -4.71
N GLU A 117 19.04 18.44 -5.13
CA GLU A 117 20.36 19.08 -5.12
C GLU A 117 20.38 20.35 -5.99
N SER A 118 19.80 20.29 -7.18
CA SER A 118 19.68 21.46 -8.08
C SER A 118 18.82 22.59 -7.51
N VAL A 119 17.77 22.28 -6.74
CA VAL A 119 16.87 23.29 -6.16
C VAL A 119 17.38 23.80 -4.80
N ALA A 120 18.19 23.01 -4.10
CA ALA A 120 18.65 23.33 -2.74
C ALA A 120 19.51 24.60 -2.67
N SER A 121 20.33 24.88 -3.68
CA SER A 121 21.15 26.11 -3.73
C SER A 121 20.28 27.36 -3.73
N ASP A 122 19.23 27.34 -4.54
CA ASP A 122 18.34 28.49 -4.78
C ASP A 122 17.45 28.79 -3.57
N LEU A 123 17.19 27.78 -2.73
CA LEU A 123 16.35 27.88 -1.54
C LEU A 123 17.13 27.84 -0.21
N SER A 124 18.46 27.92 -0.24
CA SER A 124 19.34 27.71 0.92
C SER A 124 18.98 28.54 2.17
N ASN A 125 18.48 29.77 1.98
CA ASN A 125 18.06 30.68 3.05
C ASN A 125 16.54 30.96 3.07
N ILE A 126 15.77 30.22 2.27
CA ILE A 126 14.32 30.43 2.11
C ILE A 126 13.60 29.34 2.90
N THR A 127 12.86 29.74 3.93
CA THR A 127 12.16 28.83 4.84
C THR A 127 10.64 29.00 4.80
N THR A 128 10.14 30.02 4.11
CA THR A 128 8.70 30.33 4.02
C THR A 128 8.29 30.71 2.59
N PRO A 129 7.01 30.54 2.22
CA PRO A 129 6.49 30.99 0.93
C PRO A 129 6.65 32.50 0.69
N GLN A 130 6.53 33.32 1.75
CA GLN A 130 6.69 34.76 1.63
C GLN A 130 8.14 35.14 1.28
N GLN A 131 9.13 34.50 1.91
CA GLN A 131 10.53 34.70 1.55
C GLN A 131 10.82 34.26 0.12
N ALA A 132 10.16 33.21 -0.38
CA ALA A 132 10.28 32.79 -1.78
C ALA A 132 9.73 33.85 -2.75
N ILE A 133 8.60 34.49 -2.39
CA ILE A 133 8.04 35.62 -3.15
C ILE A 133 9.01 36.80 -3.13
N ASP A 134 9.50 37.18 -1.95
CA ASP A 134 10.39 38.33 -1.76
C ASP A 134 11.74 38.12 -2.47
N ALA A 135 12.22 36.88 -2.56
CA ALA A 135 13.45 36.50 -3.24
C ALA A 135 13.27 36.20 -4.75
N GLY A 136 12.04 36.23 -5.27
CA GLY A 136 11.74 35.87 -6.66
C GLY A 136 11.93 34.39 -7.00
N ALA A 137 11.98 33.51 -5.99
CA ALA A 137 12.23 32.07 -6.11
C ALA A 137 10.94 31.23 -6.00
N VAL A 138 9.80 31.77 -6.43
CA VAL A 138 8.48 31.13 -6.28
C VAL A 138 8.39 29.79 -7.00
N ASP A 139 9.00 29.68 -8.19
CA ASP A 139 8.95 28.45 -8.98
C ASP A 139 9.81 27.34 -8.36
N GLN A 140 11.00 27.68 -7.87
CA GLN A 140 11.85 26.79 -7.09
C GLN A 140 11.13 26.31 -5.84
N TRP A 141 10.46 27.23 -5.12
CA TRP A 141 9.68 26.87 -3.93
C TRP A 141 8.53 25.92 -4.25
N ARG A 142 7.78 26.15 -5.33
CA ARG A 142 6.75 25.22 -5.81
C ARG A 142 7.34 23.87 -6.17
N ARG A 143 8.50 23.85 -6.85
CA ARG A 143 9.15 22.60 -7.21
C ARG A 143 9.62 21.82 -5.98
N ALA A 144 10.18 22.50 -4.99
CA ALA A 144 10.55 21.91 -3.70
C ALA A 144 9.34 21.24 -3.02
N GLN A 145 8.17 21.90 -2.98
CA GLN A 145 6.96 21.29 -2.43
C GLN A 145 6.50 20.05 -3.22
N ALA A 146 6.59 20.09 -4.55
CA ALA A 146 6.27 18.95 -5.39
C ALA A 146 7.21 17.76 -5.14
N LEU A 147 8.52 18.00 -5.02
CA LEU A 147 9.52 16.97 -4.69
C LEU A 147 9.28 16.34 -3.31
N ILE A 148 8.91 17.15 -2.31
CA ILE A 148 8.53 16.65 -0.98
C ILE A 148 7.31 15.73 -1.06
N ALA A 149 6.25 16.17 -1.76
CA ALA A 149 5.03 15.39 -1.91
C ALA A 149 5.32 14.05 -2.61
N GLU A 150 6.10 14.11 -3.69
CA GLU A 150 6.47 12.93 -4.46
C GLU A 150 7.32 11.93 -3.66
N TYR A 151 8.30 12.42 -2.89
CA TYR A 151 9.08 11.56 -2.00
C TYR A 151 8.21 10.87 -0.94
N LYS A 152 7.22 11.59 -0.37
CA LYS A 152 6.26 11.01 0.59
C LYS A 152 5.40 9.93 -0.06
N ASP A 153 4.95 10.15 -1.29
CA ASP A 153 4.17 9.16 -2.04
C ASP A 153 4.99 7.88 -2.31
N ILE A 154 6.24 8.03 -2.73
CA ILE A 154 7.17 6.89 -2.92
C ILE A 154 7.42 6.18 -1.59
N ALA A 155 7.68 6.90 -0.51
CA ALA A 155 7.89 6.33 0.82
C ALA A 155 6.67 5.51 1.29
N SER A 156 5.45 6.00 1.02
CA SER A 156 4.20 5.27 1.30
C SER A 156 4.11 3.97 0.49
N VAL A 157 4.42 4.02 -0.80
CA VAL A 157 4.44 2.82 -1.67
C VAL A 157 5.46 1.79 -1.17
N VAL A 158 6.68 2.23 -0.83
CA VAL A 158 7.72 1.34 -0.28
C VAL A 158 7.26 0.71 1.03
N TYR A 159 6.61 1.47 1.91
CA TYR A 159 6.07 0.95 3.17
C TYR A 159 5.01 -0.15 2.92
N GLU A 160 4.06 0.11 2.02
CA GLU A 160 3.00 -0.85 1.68
C GLU A 160 3.59 -2.12 1.06
N LEU A 161 4.55 -2.00 0.13
CA LEU A 161 5.23 -3.14 -0.46
C LEU A 161 6.04 -3.96 0.57
N ARG A 162 6.57 -3.32 1.62
CA ARG A 162 7.24 -4.01 2.74
C ARG A 162 6.24 -4.74 3.64
N GLU A 163 5.09 -4.13 3.94
CA GLU A 163 4.03 -4.78 4.73
C GLU A 163 3.43 -5.99 4.01
N LEU A 164 3.31 -5.92 2.67
CA LEU A 164 2.92 -7.06 1.83
C LEU A 164 4.04 -8.10 1.65
N ARG A 165 5.24 -7.87 2.21
CA ARG A 165 6.44 -8.73 2.08
C ARG A 165 6.87 -8.96 0.63
N THR A 166 6.57 -8.00 -0.24
CA THR A 166 6.91 -8.08 -1.68
C THR A 166 8.28 -7.52 -1.98
N ILE A 167 8.80 -6.66 -1.10
CA ILE A 167 10.19 -6.19 -1.10
C ILE A 167 10.79 -6.38 0.30
N PRO A 168 12.13 -6.47 0.42
CA PRO A 168 12.79 -6.70 1.70
C PRO A 168 12.46 -5.63 2.75
N ARG A 169 12.25 -6.07 3.99
CA ARG A 169 12.08 -5.20 5.16
C ARG A 169 13.37 -5.20 5.98
N PRO A 170 13.88 -4.03 6.39
CA PRO A 170 15.01 -3.99 7.29
C PRO A 170 14.66 -4.58 8.67
N ARG A 171 15.56 -5.39 9.23
CA ARG A 171 15.60 -5.63 10.68
C ARG A 171 16.27 -4.43 11.36
N SER A 172 15.95 -4.18 12.63
CA SER A 172 16.48 -3.03 13.38
C SER A 172 18.02 -2.99 13.42
N SER A 173 18.68 -4.15 13.44
CA SER A 173 20.13 -4.34 13.38
C SER A 173 20.74 -4.27 11.97
N GLU A 174 19.93 -4.22 10.92
CA GLU A 174 20.33 -4.36 9.51
C GLU A 174 20.00 -3.10 8.69
N SER A 175 19.65 -1.98 9.34
CA SER A 175 19.22 -0.75 8.66
C SER A 175 20.24 0.38 8.75
N GLY A 176 20.64 0.92 7.59
CA GLY A 176 21.40 2.16 7.47
C GLY A 176 20.52 3.39 7.16
N PRO A 177 21.07 4.61 7.24
CA PRO A 177 20.35 5.87 7.00
C PRO A 177 19.76 6.03 5.59
N HIS A 178 20.23 5.27 4.60
CA HIS A 178 19.74 5.22 3.22
C HIS A 178 18.51 4.30 3.03
N TRP A 179 18.22 3.43 4.01
CA TRP A 179 17.10 2.45 3.98
C TRP A 179 15.86 2.95 4.69
N ARG A 180 16.09 3.88 5.63
CA ARG A 180 15.06 4.46 6.48
C ARG A 180 14.44 5.61 5.71
N PHE A 181 13.42 5.28 4.93
CA PHE A 181 12.34 6.22 4.62
C PHE A 181 11.71 6.58 5.97
N LEU A 182 12.18 7.65 6.60
CA LEU A 182 11.75 8.00 7.95
C LEU A 182 10.25 8.27 7.93
N ARG A 183 9.50 7.53 8.75
CA ARG A 183 8.16 7.99 9.17
C ARG A 183 8.38 9.23 10.03
N ASP A 184 7.45 10.18 10.01
CA ASP A 184 7.49 11.40 10.85
C ASP A 184 7.72 11.14 12.36
N GLU A 185 7.61 9.88 12.82
CA GLU A 185 7.76 9.40 14.20
C GLU A 185 9.17 8.90 14.59
N ASP A 186 10.10 8.62 13.66
CA ASP A 186 11.47 8.15 13.99
C ASP A 186 12.42 9.32 14.33
N GLN A 187 11.94 10.26 15.14
CA GLN A 187 12.69 11.40 15.66
C GLN A 187 13.68 10.96 16.74
N THR A 188 14.84 10.44 16.34
CA THR A 188 16.05 10.52 17.18
C THR A 188 17.01 11.55 16.57
N SER A 189 16.75 12.79 16.98
CA SER A 189 17.55 14.02 17.04
C SER A 189 18.95 14.02 16.39
N TRP A 190 19.05 14.63 15.20
CA TRP A 190 20.26 15.33 14.76
C TRP A 190 19.94 16.61 13.96
N LEU A 191 18.68 17.04 13.93
CA LEU A 191 18.28 18.34 13.38
C LEU A 191 17.82 19.23 14.54
N PRO A 192 18.00 20.56 14.43
CA PRO A 192 17.26 21.51 15.26
C PRO A 192 15.75 21.17 15.19
N GLN A 193 15.03 21.24 16.32
CA GLN A 193 13.58 20.92 16.36
C GLN A 193 12.76 21.77 15.39
N ASP A 194 13.32 22.89 14.97
CA ASP A 194 12.83 23.94 14.08
C ASP A 194 13.23 23.77 12.60
N ALA A 195 13.89 22.66 12.21
CA ALA A 195 14.18 22.40 10.80
C ALA A 195 12.90 22.29 9.96
N THR A 196 12.85 23.06 8.87
CA THR A 196 11.70 23.08 7.95
C THR A 196 11.53 21.74 7.20
N ALA A 197 10.33 21.51 6.65
CA ALA A 197 10.07 20.33 5.82
C ALA A 197 11.04 20.20 4.63
N TRP A 198 11.42 21.34 4.02
CA TRP A 198 12.39 21.36 2.93
C TRP A 198 13.80 20.97 3.37
N GLN A 199 14.29 21.50 4.50
CA GLN A 199 15.61 21.14 5.03
C GLN A 199 15.70 19.66 5.44
N LYS A 200 14.61 19.11 5.98
CA LYS A 200 14.49 17.66 6.25
C LYS A 200 14.58 16.85 4.96
N HIS A 201 13.81 17.23 3.95
CA HIS A 201 13.81 16.59 2.64
C HIS A 201 15.18 16.63 1.95
N VAL A 202 15.86 17.79 1.91
CA VAL A 202 17.22 17.92 1.35
C VAL A 202 18.18 16.96 2.04
N ARG A 203 18.14 16.87 3.37
CA ARG A 203 18.99 15.95 4.12
C ARG A 203 18.69 14.48 3.82
N ASP A 204 17.42 14.13 3.65
CA ASP A 204 17.03 12.77 3.28
C ASP A 204 17.52 12.43 1.87
N MET A 205 17.42 13.36 0.93
CA MET A 205 17.91 13.19 -0.44
C MET A 205 19.44 13.11 -0.53
N GLN A 206 20.17 13.85 0.32
CA GLN A 206 21.63 13.73 0.43
C GLN A 206 22.10 12.34 0.86
N ARG A 207 21.25 11.58 1.58
CA ARG A 207 21.54 10.18 1.95
C ARG A 207 21.34 9.21 0.78
N ARG A 208 20.84 9.68 -0.37
CA ARG A 208 20.50 8.90 -1.56
C ARG A 208 19.63 7.69 -1.19
N PRO A 209 18.34 7.92 -0.82
CA PRO A 209 17.45 6.86 -0.38
C PRO A 209 17.34 5.76 -1.43
N TRP A 210 17.26 4.52 -0.97
CA TRP A 210 17.34 3.36 -1.84
C TRP A 210 16.50 2.19 -1.32
N VAL A 211 16.01 1.37 -2.26
CA VAL A 211 15.20 0.19 -2.03
C VAL A 211 15.96 -1.04 -2.55
N PRO A 212 16.24 -2.05 -1.72
CA PRO A 212 16.85 -3.29 -2.17
C PRO A 212 15.91 -4.14 -3.03
N ALA A 213 16.46 -4.89 -3.98
CA ALA A 213 15.73 -5.91 -4.72
C ALA A 213 15.64 -7.23 -3.95
N SER A 214 16.60 -7.52 -3.05
CA SER A 214 16.62 -8.75 -2.25
C SER A 214 17.23 -8.57 -0.85
N GLU A 215 17.01 -9.55 0.03
CA GLU A 215 17.67 -9.62 1.34
C GLU A 215 19.20 -9.85 1.23
N ASP A 216 19.66 -10.50 0.17
CA ASP A 216 21.10 -10.71 -0.05
C ASP A 216 21.78 -9.41 -0.50
N GLU A 217 21.15 -8.68 -1.42
CA GLU A 217 21.59 -7.33 -1.80
C GLU A 217 21.54 -6.40 -0.61
N ALA A 218 20.54 -6.56 0.25
CA ALA A 218 20.40 -5.82 1.49
C ALA A 218 21.66 -5.90 2.35
N LYS A 219 22.03 -7.15 2.60
CA LYS A 219 23.15 -7.51 3.46
C LYS A 219 24.48 -7.11 2.82
N ALA A 220 24.64 -7.29 1.51
CA ALA A 220 25.85 -6.93 0.80
C ALA A 220 26.17 -5.43 0.91
N VAL A 221 25.15 -4.56 0.76
CA VAL A 221 25.30 -3.11 0.92
C VAL A 221 25.64 -2.75 2.37
N LEU A 222 24.95 -3.36 3.35
CA LEU A 222 25.26 -3.18 4.76
C LEU A 222 26.70 -3.59 5.11
N ASP A 223 27.16 -4.73 4.61
CA ASP A 223 28.51 -5.26 4.87
C ASP A 223 29.59 -4.40 4.19
N GLN A 224 29.32 -3.85 3.01
CA GLN A 224 30.20 -2.86 2.38
C GLN A 224 30.40 -1.64 3.30
N TRP A 225 29.32 -1.16 3.90
CA TRP A 225 29.35 0.06 4.70
C TRP A 225 30.04 -0.12 6.05
N ASN A 226 29.79 -1.26 6.70
CA ASN A 226 30.52 -1.60 7.92
C ASN A 226 32.03 -1.68 7.69
N ARG A 227 32.47 -2.06 6.47
CA ARG A 227 33.88 -2.04 6.09
C ARG A 227 34.40 -0.61 5.87
N GLU A 228 33.65 0.23 5.15
CA GLU A 228 34.03 1.63 4.88
C GLU A 228 34.10 2.46 6.17
N ALA A 229 33.17 2.26 7.11
CA ALA A 229 33.15 2.96 8.41
C ALA A 229 34.27 2.52 9.37
N VAL A 230 34.84 1.33 9.21
CA VAL A 230 35.99 0.84 9.98
C VAL A 230 37.32 1.28 9.34
N SER A 231 37.29 1.73 8.09
CA SER A 231 38.46 2.17 7.31
C SER A 231 38.71 3.67 7.35
N ALA A 232 37.76 4.45 7.88
CA ALA A 232 37.79 5.91 8.00
C ALA A 232 38.09 6.35 9.43
#